data_AF-A0A1Z9NA23-F1
#
_entry.id   AF-A0A1Z9NA23-F1
#
_cell.length_a   1.000
_cell.length_b   1.000
_cell.length_c   1.000
_cell.angle_alpha   90.00
_cell.angle_beta   90.00
_cell.angle_gamma   90.00
#
_symmetry.space_group_name_H-M   'P 1'
#
loop_
_entity.id
_entity.type
_entity.pdbx_description
1 polymer ?
#
loop_
_entity_poly.entity_id
_entity_poly.type
_entity_poly.pdbx_seq_one_letter_code
_entity_poly.pdbx_strand_id
1 'polypeptide(L)' 'MDKFLFNPIRLKIMSSLINKSNCDFNYLKKVTESTQGNLSIQLKKLKEEKYIKIEK' A
#
# COMPACT_ATOMS: atom_id res chain seq x y z
N MET A 1 14.06 -2.62 -11.48
CA MET A 1 12.94 -2.67 -10.51
C MET A 1 13.34 -1.83 -9.30
N ASP A 2 12.49 -0.89 -8.86
CA ASP A 2 12.84 0.03 -7.76
C ASP A 2 12.94 -0.72 -6.42
N LYS A 3 14.11 -0.64 -5.76
CA LYS A 3 14.39 -1.26 -4.46
C LYS A 3 13.46 -0.77 -3.35
N PHE A 4 12.91 0.44 -3.48
CA PHE A 4 11.93 0.98 -2.54
C PHE A 4 10.69 0.07 -2.41
N LEU A 5 10.29 -0.60 -3.49
CA LEU A 5 9.10 -1.45 -3.49
C LEU A 5 9.34 -2.84 -2.91
N PHE A 6 10.58 -3.28 -2.66
CA PHE A 6 10.88 -4.66 -2.22
C PHE A 6 10.33 -5.03 -0.84
N ASN A 7 9.76 -4.07 -0.11
CA ASN A 7 8.99 -4.36 1.09
C ASN A 7 7.73 -5.19 0.74
N PRO A 8 7.52 -6.38 1.33
CA PRO A 8 6.39 -7.26 1.00
C PRO A 8 5.01 -6.60 1.12
N ILE A 9 4.82 -5.72 2.10
CA ILE A 9 3.55 -4.99 2.29
C ILE A 9 3.31 -4.05 1.10
N ARG A 10 4.34 -3.34 0.63
CA ARG A 10 4.22 -2.44 -0.51
C ARG A 10 3.90 -3.19 -1.80
N LEU A 11 4.55 -4.34 -2.02
CA LEU A 11 4.23 -5.19 -3.17
C LEU A 11 2.78 -5.66 -3.12
N LYS A 12 2.28 -6.12 -1.96
CA LYS A 12 0.88 -6.50 -1.79
C LYS A 12 -0.09 -5.34 -2.03
N ILE A 13 0.23 -4.13 -1.57
CA ILE A 13 -0.57 -2.91 -1.82
C ILE A 13 -0.59 -2.58 -3.32
N MET A 14 0.57 -2.52 -3.98
CA MET A 14 0.66 -2.19 -5.40
C MET A 14 -0.03 -3.25 -6.27
N SER A 15 0.18 -4.53 -5.97
CA SER A 15 -0.51 -5.63 -6.66
C SER A 15 -2.04 -5.53 -6.49
N SER A 16 -2.51 -5.17 -5.30
CA SER A 16 -3.94 -4.94 -5.06
C SER A 16 -4.50 -3.79 -5.89
N LEU A 17 -3.76 -2.68 -6.00
CA LEU A 17 -4.16 -1.49 -6.76
C LEU A 17 -4.03 -1.68 -8.29
N ILE A 18 -3.17 -2.58 -8.74
CA ILE A 18 -3.10 -2.97 -10.16
C ILE A 18 -4.35 -3.78 -10.54
N ASN A 19 -4.80 -4.67 -9.65
CA ASN A 19 -5.99 -5.48 -9.88
C ASN A 19 -7.30 -4.72 -9.63
N LYS A 20 -7.28 -3.70 -8.77
CA LYS A 20 -8.43 -2.85 -8.42
C LYS A 20 -8.03 -1.39 -8.51
N SER A 21 -8.73 -0.60 -9.32
CA SER A 21 -8.43 0.83 -9.52
C SER A 21 -8.38 1.65 -8.22
N ASN A 22 -9.08 1.22 -7.17
CA ASN A 22 -8.99 1.76 -5.82
C ASN A 22 -9.10 0.64 -4.77
N CYS A 23 -8.63 0.92 -3.56
CA CYS A 23 -8.74 0.03 -2.41
C CYS A 23 -8.94 0.86 -1.15
N ASP A 24 -9.84 0.43 -0.27
CA ASP A 24 -9.97 1.05 1.05
C ASP A 24 -8.92 0.49 2.04
N PHE A 25 -8.75 1.21 3.15
CA PHE A 25 -7.77 0.88 4.18
C PHE A 25 -8.01 -0.50 4.82
N ASN A 26 -9.27 -0.88 5.05
CA ASN A 26 -9.61 -2.14 5.70
C ASN A 26 -9.35 -3.34 4.81
N TYR A 27 -9.63 -3.21 3.50
CA TYR A 27 -9.27 -4.18 2.49
C TYR A 27 -7.75 -4.37 2.45
N LEU A 28 -6.99 -3.28 2.34
CA LEU A 28 -5.53 -3.34 2.31
C LEU A 28 -4.97 -4.00 3.57
N LYS A 29 -5.50 -3.66 4.75
CA LYS A 29 -5.11 -4.28 6.03
C LYS A 29 -5.29 -5.79 6.04
N LYS A 30 -6.39 -6.29 5.47
CA LYS A 30 -6.67 -7.73 5.37
C LYS A 30 -5.69 -8.42 4.43
N VAL A 31 -5.48 -7.91 3.22
CA VAL A 31 -4.62 -8.57 2.22
C VAL A 31 -3.13 -8.47 2.56
N THR A 32 -2.70 -7.39 3.23
CA THR A 32 -1.31 -7.24 3.67
C THR A 32 -0.99 -8.00 4.94
N GLU A 33 -2.02 -8.46 5.68
CA GLU A 33 -1.90 -9.06 7.02
C GLU A 33 -1.10 -8.18 8.00
N SER A 34 -1.15 -6.86 7.80
CA SER A 34 -0.38 -5.92 8.61
C SER A 34 -1.21 -5.29 9.72
N THR A 35 -0.54 -4.86 10.79
CA THR A 35 -1.17 -3.99 11.78
C THR A 35 -1.57 -2.65 11.16
N GLN A 36 -2.53 -1.97 11.79
CA GLN A 36 -2.99 -0.64 11.34
C GLN A 36 -1.84 0.38 11.29
N GLY A 37 -0.96 0.37 12.30
CA GLY A 37 0.21 1.26 12.35
C GLY A 37 1.19 1.02 11.21
N ASN A 38 1.53 -0.24 10.94
CA ASN A 38 2.46 -0.57 9.86
C ASN A 38 1.85 -0.22 8.48
N LEU A 39 0.58 -0.56 8.24
CA LEU A 39 -0.10 -0.20 6.99
C LEU A 39 -0.09 1.31 6.76
N SER A 40 -0.44 2.09 7.78
CA SER A 40 -0.49 3.55 7.70
C SER A 40 0.88 4.15 7.33
N ILE A 41 1.95 3.63 7.95
CA ILE A 41 3.33 4.04 7.62
C ILE A 41 3.68 3.69 6.17
N GLN A 42 3.35 2.49 5.69
CA GLN A 42 3.67 2.12 4.30
C GLN A 42 2.87 2.92 3.28
N LEU A 43 1.59 3.17 3.52
CA LEU A 43 0.74 4.01 2.66
C LEU A 43 1.28 5.44 2.60
N LYS A 44 1.68 6.01 3.74
CA LYS A 44 2.31 7.34 3.78
C LYS A 44 3.58 7.39 2.94
N LYS A 45 4.49 6.42 3.09
CA LYS A 45 5.73 6.34 2.31
C LYS A 45 5.47 6.17 0.82
N LEU A 46 4.52 5.31 0.43
CA LEU A 46 4.13 5.14 -0.98
C LEU A 46 3.55 6.44 -1.56
N LYS A 47 2.77 7.20 -0.78
CA LYS A 47 2.25 8.51 -1.19
C LYS A 47 3.36 9.54 -1.35
N GLU A 48 4.31 9.61 -0.41
CA GLU A 48 5.44 10.54 -0.45
C GLU A 48 6.31 10.33 -1.70
N GLU A 49 6.55 9.07 -2.06
CA GLU A 49 7.24 8.67 -3.30
C GLU A 49 6.33 8.73 -4.55
N LYS A 50 5.10 9.24 -4.43
CA LYS A 50 4.14 9.44 -5.54
C LYS A 50 3.71 8.15 -6.26
N TYR A 51 3.86 6.99 -5.63
CA TYR A 51 3.36 5.72 -6.14
C TYR A 51 1.84 5.59 -6.07
N ILE A 52 1.23 6.19 -5.04
CA ILE A 52 -0.21 6.14 -4.80
C ILE A 52 -0.75 7.52 -4.44
N LYS A 53 -2.07 7.69 -4.57
CA LYS A 53 -2.82 8.79 -3.97
C LYS A 53 -3.67 8.24 -2.82
N ILE A 54 -3.89 9.06 -1.80
CA ILE A 54 -4.78 8.76 -0.69
C ILE A 54 -5.85 9.83 -0.68
N GLU A 55 -7.08 9.41 -0.91
CA GLU A 55 -8.29 10.22 -0.78
C GLU A 55 -8.90 9.99 0.61
N LYS A 56 -9.52 11.02 1.18
CA LYS A 56 -10.15 10.98 2.50
C LYS A 56 -11.65 10.84 2.38
#